data_AF-A0A6N9P4P8-F1
#
_entry.id   AF-A0A6N9P4P8-F1
#
_cell.length_a   1.000
_cell.length_b   1.000
_cell.length_c   1.000
_cell.angle_alpha   90.00
_cell.angle_beta   90.00
_cell.angle_gamma   90.00
#
_symmetry.space_group_name_H-M   'P 1'
#
loop_
_entity.id
_entity.type
_entity.pdbx_description
1 polymer ?
#
loop_
_entity_poly.entity_id
_entity_poly.type
_entity_poly.pdbx_seq_one_letter_code
_entity_poly.pdbx_strand_id
1 'polypeptide(L)'
;MKLYDVKAVARFMDVSERRVRQLRDEKVIAEVRPGLYDLIDTNRRYINYLRKRNPESEEAIDYNTERAKLVRAKRKNEEYELQLKENRLHASEDIEAVMKDMLVNFKARLMAIPAKLAPVLCRKTDRAEIFKLLKEHIDEALQELSDFNAAFGEGAKDDEASDG
;
A
#
# COMPACT_ATOMS: atom_id res chain seq x y z
N MET A 1 29.07 21.91 -26.88
CA MET A 1 27.69 21.97 -27.41
C MET A 1 27.73 21.59 -28.88
N LYS A 2 27.02 20.53 -29.28
CA LYS A 2 27.08 20.01 -30.66
C LYS A 2 25.97 20.67 -31.48
N LEU A 3 26.37 21.34 -32.56
CA LEU A 3 25.44 22.04 -33.46
C LEU A 3 25.13 21.15 -34.65
N TYR A 4 23.90 21.27 -35.16
CA TYR A 4 23.36 20.42 -36.22
C TYR A 4 22.83 21.25 -37.38
N ASP A 5 22.94 20.69 -38.58
CA ASP A 5 22.44 21.28 -39.80
C ASP A 5 20.92 21.10 -39.94
N VAL A 6 20.33 21.85 -40.88
CA VAL A 6 18.88 21.80 -41.19
C VAL A 6 18.42 20.36 -41.47
N LYS A 7 19.25 19.54 -42.11
CA LYS A 7 18.94 18.16 -42.48
C LYS A 7 18.91 17.20 -41.28
N ALA A 8 19.81 17.36 -40.32
CA ALA A 8 19.77 16.60 -39.08
C ALA A 8 18.58 17.01 -38.21
N VAL A 9 18.27 18.32 -38.14
CA VAL A 9 17.11 18.84 -37.41
C VAL A 9 15.80 18.32 -38.02
N ALA A 10 15.67 18.38 -39.35
CA ALA A 10 14.52 17.87 -40.09
C ALA A 10 14.25 16.39 -39.80
N ARG A 11 15.30 15.55 -39.86
CA ARG A 11 15.19 14.12 -39.53
C ARG A 11 14.85 13.86 -38.07
N PHE A 12 15.39 14.65 -37.15
CA PHE A 12 15.16 14.48 -35.72
C PHE A 12 13.74 14.88 -35.30
N MET A 13 13.21 15.95 -35.88
CA MET A 13 11.88 16.49 -35.58
C MET A 13 10.77 15.88 -36.45
N ASP A 14 11.12 14.95 -37.33
CA ASP A 14 10.23 14.31 -38.30
C ASP A 14 9.44 15.32 -39.16
N VAL A 15 10.14 16.32 -39.70
CA VAL A 15 9.58 17.36 -40.57
C VAL A 15 10.45 17.58 -41.79
N SER A 16 9.89 18.17 -42.85
CA SER A 16 10.67 18.53 -44.03
C SER A 16 11.67 19.65 -43.75
N GLU A 17 12.81 19.68 -44.45
CA GLU A 17 13.78 20.78 -44.36
C GLU A 17 13.15 22.15 -44.70
N ARG A 18 12.17 22.16 -45.61
CA ARG A 18 11.37 23.35 -45.91
C ARG A 18 10.60 23.82 -44.68
N ARG A 19 9.99 22.91 -43.92
CA ARG A 19 9.26 23.25 -42.69
C ARG A 19 10.19 23.78 -41.61
N VAL A 20 11.41 23.24 -41.48
CA VAL A 20 12.43 23.79 -40.57
C VAL A 20 12.76 25.24 -40.91
N ARG A 21 12.97 25.57 -42.19
CA ARG A 21 13.22 26.96 -42.63
C ARG A 21 12.02 27.88 -42.37
N GLN A 22 10.80 27.40 -42.64
CA GLN A 22 9.58 28.15 -42.31
C GLN A 22 9.47 28.42 -40.82
N LEU A 23 9.72 27.43 -39.95
CA LEU A 23 9.69 27.60 -38.50
C LEU A 23 10.73 28.61 -38.01
N ARG A 24 11.88 28.71 -38.68
CA ARG A 24 12.87 29.75 -38.40
C ARG A 24 12.35 31.12 -38.82
N ASP A 25 11.77 31.23 -40.02
CA ASP A 25 11.24 32.50 -40.54
C ASP A 25 10.05 33.00 -39.70
N GLU A 26 9.21 32.07 -39.21
CA GLU A 26 8.13 32.29 -38.23
C GLU A 26 8.67 32.62 -36.82
N LYS A 27 10.01 32.66 -36.62
CA LYS A 27 10.70 32.88 -35.33
C LYS A 27 10.35 31.87 -34.23
N VAL A 28 9.88 30.68 -34.62
CA VAL A 28 9.57 29.57 -33.70
C VAL A 28 10.86 28.90 -33.23
N ILE A 29 11.80 28.68 -34.15
CA ILE A 29 13.12 28.11 -33.86
C ILE A 29 14.22 29.14 -34.14
N ALA A 30 15.35 29.02 -33.44
CA ALA A 30 16.45 29.97 -33.54
C ALA A 30 17.74 29.29 -34.04
N GLU A 31 18.43 29.94 -34.97
CA GLU A 31 19.77 29.56 -35.39
C GLU A 31 20.79 30.09 -34.37
N VAL A 32 21.72 29.22 -33.93
CA VAL A 32 22.83 29.63 -33.06
C VAL A 32 23.96 30.25 -33.89
N ARG A 33 24.14 29.73 -35.12
CA ARG A 33 24.98 30.28 -36.17
C ARG A 33 24.26 30.08 -37.51
N PRO A 34 24.62 30.82 -38.58
CA PRO A 34 23.96 30.68 -39.88
C PRO A 34 23.85 29.21 -40.31
N GLY A 35 22.63 28.69 -40.42
CA GLY A 35 22.32 27.31 -40.81
C GLY A 35 22.63 26.21 -39.78
N LEU A 36 23.00 26.57 -38.54
CA LEU A 36 23.35 25.64 -37.46
C LEU A 36 22.48 25.86 -36.23
N TYR A 37 21.92 24.75 -35.72
CA TYR A 37 20.94 24.74 -34.65
C TYR A 37 21.41 23.91 -33.46
N ASP A 38 20.94 24.28 -32.28
CA ASP A 38 20.95 23.40 -31.12
C ASP A 38 19.71 22.50 -31.16
N LEU A 39 19.92 21.19 -31.22
CA LEU A 39 18.85 20.21 -31.31
C LEU A 39 17.92 20.26 -30.08
N ILE A 40 18.48 20.47 -28.90
CA ILE A 40 17.73 20.41 -27.64
C ILE A 40 16.84 21.65 -27.52
N ASP A 41 17.41 22.83 -27.72
CA ASP A 41 16.67 24.10 -27.68
C ASP A 41 15.61 24.16 -28.79
N THR A 42 15.97 23.78 -30.02
CA THR A 42 15.05 23.75 -31.16
C THR A 42 13.87 22.82 -30.91
N ASN A 43 14.11 21.62 -30.37
CA ASN A 43 13.05 20.67 -30.07
C ASN A 43 12.11 21.19 -28.97
N ARG A 44 12.64 21.75 -27.88
CA ARG A 44 11.81 22.36 -26.82
C ARG A 44 10.92 23.48 -27.36
N ARG A 45 11.49 24.37 -28.18
CA ARG A 45 10.73 25.48 -28.80
C ARG A 45 9.65 24.96 -29.74
N TYR A 46 9.96 23.95 -30.55
CA TYR A 46 8.98 23.35 -31.45
C TYR A 46 7.85 22.65 -30.72
N ILE A 47 8.14 21.86 -29.68
CA ILE A 47 7.12 21.23 -28.83
C ILE A 47 6.22 22.30 -28.20
N ASN A 48 6.80 23.38 -27.69
CA ASN A 48 6.02 24.48 -27.11
C ASN A 48 5.16 25.20 -28.15
N TYR A 49 5.64 25.36 -29.38
CA TYR A 49 4.84 25.89 -30.48
C TYR A 49 3.67 24.98 -30.85
N LEU A 50 3.89 23.67 -30.92
CA LEU A 50 2.82 22.70 -31.18
C LEU A 50 1.76 22.72 -30.08
N ARG A 51 2.16 22.83 -28.80
CA ARG A 51 1.24 22.97 -27.66
C ARG A 51 0.38 24.22 -27.77
N LYS A 52 0.98 25.37 -28.06
CA LYS A 52 0.24 26.64 -28.21
C LYS A 52 -0.71 26.65 -29.41
N ARG A 53 -0.39 25.90 -30.46
CA ARG A 53 -1.21 25.81 -31.67
C ARG A 53 -2.37 24.82 -31.51
N ASN A 54 -2.27 23.89 -30.56
CA ASN A 54 -3.27 22.85 -30.31
C ASN A 54 -3.67 22.85 -28.82
N PRO A 55 -4.54 23.77 -28.37
CA PRO A 55 -4.95 23.86 -26.97
C PRO A 55 -5.63 22.57 -26.44
N GLU A 56 -6.27 21.77 -27.30
CA GLU A 56 -6.78 20.42 -26.93
C GLU A 56 -5.66 19.45 -26.49
N SER A 57 -4.39 19.72 -26.85
CA SER A 57 -3.26 18.89 -26.42
C SER A 57 -2.81 19.16 -24.98
N GLU A 58 -3.14 20.34 -24.40
CA GLU A 58 -2.95 20.59 -22.97
C GLU A 58 -3.94 19.75 -22.14
N GLU A 59 -5.20 19.65 -22.58
CA GLU A 59 -6.20 18.76 -21.97
C GLU A 59 -5.81 17.28 -22.07
N ALA A 60 -5.25 16.84 -23.20
CA ALA A 60 -4.80 15.45 -23.37
C ALA A 60 -3.58 15.09 -22.50
N ILE A 61 -2.69 16.05 -22.21
CA ILE A 61 -1.58 15.87 -21.29
C ILE A 61 -2.07 15.85 -19.84
N ASP A 62 -3.01 16.73 -19.49
CA ASP A 62 -3.67 16.72 -18.18
C ASP A 62 -4.39 15.39 -17.93
N TYR A 63 -5.15 14.91 -18.93
CA TYR A 63 -5.82 13.61 -18.91
C TYR A 63 -4.85 12.44 -18.69
N ASN A 64 -3.66 12.47 -19.28
CA ASN A 64 -2.62 11.46 -19.04
C ASN A 64 -2.04 11.56 -17.61
N THR A 65 -1.91 12.76 -17.06
CA THR A 65 -1.48 12.93 -15.66
C THR A 65 -2.54 12.48 -14.67
N GLU A 66 -3.82 12.79 -14.92
CA GLU A 66 -4.97 12.34 -14.12
C GLU A 66 -5.14 10.82 -14.21
N ARG A 67 -5.01 10.20 -15.39
CA ARG A 67 -4.97 8.73 -15.52
C ARG A 67 -3.81 8.11 -14.77
N ALA A 68 -2.62 8.70 -14.81
CA ALA A 68 -1.47 8.19 -14.07
C ALA A 68 -1.69 8.22 -12.55
N LYS A 69 -2.34 9.28 -12.03
CA LYS A 69 -2.77 9.35 -10.62
C LYS A 69 -3.83 8.29 -10.30
N LEU A 70 -4.85 8.15 -11.14
CA LEU A 70 -5.93 7.16 -10.98
C LEU A 70 -5.41 5.72 -11.01
N VAL A 71 -4.49 5.39 -11.92
CA VAL A 71 -3.89 4.05 -11.99
C VAL A 71 -3.02 3.76 -10.76
N ARG A 72 -2.30 4.75 -10.23
CA ARG A 72 -1.57 4.60 -8.97
C ARG A 72 -2.51 4.39 -7.78
N ALA A 73 -3.63 5.09 -7.73
CA ALA A 73 -4.63 4.90 -6.69
C ALA A 73 -5.30 3.52 -6.79
N LYS A 74 -5.68 3.09 -8.00
CA LYS A 74 -6.24 1.75 -8.24
C LYS A 74 -5.28 0.63 -7.87
N ARG A 75 -3.99 0.73 -8.24
CA ARG A 75 -2.97 -0.26 -7.84
C ARG A 75 -2.88 -0.36 -6.32
N LYS A 76 -2.87 0.77 -5.60
CA LYS A 76 -2.84 0.74 -4.13
C LYS A 76 -4.09 0.07 -3.55
N ASN A 77 -5.27 0.36 -4.08
CA ASN A 77 -6.50 -0.30 -3.64
C ASN A 77 -6.47 -1.80 -3.93
N GLU A 78 -6.00 -2.23 -5.10
CA GLU A 78 -5.82 -3.65 -5.42
C GLU A 78 -4.78 -4.33 -4.51
N GLU A 79 -3.70 -3.64 -4.15
CA GLU A 79 -2.74 -4.13 -3.15
C GLU A 79 -3.36 -4.24 -1.75
N TYR A 80 -4.21 -3.29 -1.35
CA TYR A 80 -4.97 -3.37 -0.09
C TYR A 80 -5.98 -4.52 -0.11
N GLU A 81 -6.72 -4.71 -1.21
CA GLU A 81 -7.65 -5.83 -1.38
C GLU A 81 -6.93 -7.19 -1.40
N LEU A 82 -5.73 -7.26 -1.97
CA LEU A 82 -4.91 -8.47 -1.94
C LEU A 82 -4.46 -8.79 -0.51
N GLN A 83 -4.04 -7.78 0.27
CA GLN A 83 -3.66 -7.95 1.68
C GLN A 83 -4.85 -8.34 2.58
N LEU A 84 -6.05 -7.83 2.28
CA LEU A 84 -7.30 -8.27 2.91
C LEU A 84 -7.59 -9.75 2.61
N LYS A 85 -7.46 -10.17 1.34
CA LYS A 85 -7.68 -11.57 0.91
C LYS A 85 -6.61 -12.54 1.43
N GLU A 86 -5.42 -12.07 1.78
CA GLU A 86 -4.37 -12.90 2.39
C GLU A 86 -4.59 -13.20 3.89
N ASN A 87 -5.78 -12.93 4.44
CA ASN A 87 -6.13 -13.20 5.86
C ASN A 87 -5.17 -12.58 6.88
N ARG A 88 -4.52 -11.45 6.53
CA ARG A 88 -3.63 -10.70 7.43
C ARG A 88 -4.24 -9.45 8.02
N LEU A 89 -5.42 -9.04 7.54
CA LEU A 89 -6.12 -7.85 8.00
C LEU A 89 -7.47 -8.28 8.59
N HIS A 90 -7.52 -8.49 9.90
CA HIS A 90 -8.79 -8.60 10.61
C HIS A 90 -9.30 -7.18 10.88
N ALA A 91 -10.63 -6.96 10.80
CA ALA A 91 -11.19 -5.69 11.25
C ALA A 91 -10.82 -5.49 12.71
N SER A 92 -10.51 -4.25 13.11
CA SER A 92 -10.16 -3.96 14.50
C SER A 92 -11.28 -4.36 15.48
N GLU A 93 -12.52 -4.35 15.00
CA GLU A 93 -13.73 -4.77 15.74
C GLU A 93 -13.71 -6.27 16.05
N ASP A 94 -13.33 -7.13 15.10
CA ASP A 94 -13.26 -8.59 15.29
C ASP A 94 -12.14 -8.96 16.27
N ILE A 95 -10.99 -8.27 16.16
CA ILE A 95 -9.86 -8.47 17.08
C ILE A 95 -10.29 -8.10 18.50
N GLU A 96 -10.99 -6.98 18.68
CA GLU A 96 -11.43 -6.51 20.00
C GLU A 96 -12.42 -7.50 20.65
N ALA A 97 -13.36 -8.05 19.88
CA ALA A 97 -14.31 -9.04 20.36
C ALA A 97 -13.60 -10.32 20.86
N VAL A 98 -12.72 -10.90 20.03
CA VAL A 98 -11.99 -12.13 20.37
C VAL A 98 -11.07 -11.91 21.58
N MET A 99 -10.36 -10.78 21.62
CA MET A 99 -9.50 -10.45 22.76
C MET A 99 -10.31 -10.27 24.05
N LYS A 100 -11.49 -9.64 23.97
CA LYS A 100 -12.36 -9.44 25.12
C LYS A 100 -12.89 -10.77 25.67
N ASP A 101 -13.36 -11.67 24.80
CA ASP A 101 -13.86 -12.98 25.21
C ASP A 101 -12.76 -13.85 25.82
N MET A 102 -11.55 -13.81 25.25
CA MET A 102 -10.38 -14.49 25.81
C MET A 102 -10.03 -13.97 27.21
N LEU A 103 -10.03 -12.64 27.41
CA LEU A 103 -9.76 -12.02 28.71
C LEU A 103 -10.85 -12.31 29.74
N VAL A 104 -12.11 -12.38 29.33
CA VAL A 104 -13.24 -12.74 30.20
C VAL A 104 -13.10 -14.19 30.68
N ASN A 105 -12.80 -15.13 29.77
CA ASN A 105 -12.57 -16.54 30.10
C ASN A 105 -11.36 -16.73 31.04
N PHE A 106 -10.27 -16.01 30.77
CA PHE A 106 -9.08 -16.02 31.62
C PHE A 106 -9.39 -15.50 33.03
N LYS A 107 -10.12 -14.39 33.15
CA LYS A 107 -10.56 -13.85 34.45
C LYS A 107 -11.42 -14.85 35.22
N ALA A 108 -12.36 -15.51 34.55
CA ALA A 108 -13.23 -16.51 35.17
C ALA A 108 -12.42 -17.68 35.75
N ARG A 109 -11.41 -18.17 35.02
CA ARG A 109 -10.52 -19.24 35.49
C ARG A 109 -9.63 -18.82 36.64
N LEU A 110 -9.03 -17.63 36.59
CA LEU A 110 -8.25 -17.11 37.72
C LEU A 110 -9.10 -17.00 38.99
N MET A 111 -10.37 -16.61 38.88
CA MET A 111 -11.30 -16.58 40.01
C MET A 111 -11.69 -17.98 40.51
N ALA A 112 -11.63 -19.00 39.65
CA ALA A 112 -11.88 -20.39 40.02
C ALA A 112 -10.70 -21.05 40.76
N ILE A 113 -9.47 -20.56 40.58
CA ILE A 113 -8.26 -21.10 41.23
C ILE A 113 -8.39 -21.08 42.76
N PRO A 114 -8.68 -19.94 43.44
CA PRO A 114 -8.87 -19.92 44.89
C PRO A 114 -10.00 -20.84 45.36
N ALA A 115 -11.11 -20.91 44.63
CA ALA A 115 -12.25 -21.74 44.99
C ALA A 115 -11.91 -23.24 44.95
N LYS A 116 -11.14 -23.68 43.96
CA LYS A 116 -10.69 -25.09 43.84
C LYS A 116 -9.54 -25.44 44.78
N LEU A 117 -8.60 -24.52 44.97
CA LEU A 117 -7.39 -24.78 45.76
C LEU A 117 -7.60 -24.60 47.26
N ALA A 118 -8.48 -23.70 47.72
CA ALA A 118 -8.67 -23.45 49.15
C ALA A 118 -8.95 -24.74 49.97
N PRO A 119 -9.85 -25.67 49.56
CA PRO A 119 -10.10 -26.90 50.31
C PRO A 119 -8.91 -27.87 50.32
N VAL A 120 -8.11 -27.89 49.24
CA VAL A 120 -6.94 -28.77 49.09
C VAL A 120 -5.76 -28.24 49.92
N LEU A 121 -5.56 -26.92 49.88
CA LEU A 121 -4.52 -26.23 50.64
C LEU A 121 -4.76 -26.31 52.15
N CYS A 122 -6.02 -26.31 52.61
CA CYS A 122 -6.35 -26.51 54.04
C CYS A 122 -5.85 -27.86 54.61
N ARG A 123 -5.59 -28.86 53.76
CA ARG A 123 -5.13 -30.20 54.19
C ARG A 123 -3.63 -30.40 54.03
N LYS A 124 -2.91 -29.44 53.42
CA LYS A 124 -1.47 -29.53 53.18
C LYS A 124 -0.72 -28.61 54.15
N THR A 125 0.32 -29.14 54.79
CA THR A 125 1.19 -28.42 55.73
C THR A 125 2.56 -28.08 55.14
N ASP A 126 2.93 -28.69 54.01
CA ASP A 126 4.19 -28.41 53.31
C ASP A 126 4.05 -27.22 52.34
N ARG A 127 4.83 -26.17 52.59
CA ARG A 127 4.87 -24.96 51.76
C ARG A 127 5.35 -25.23 50.34
N ALA A 128 6.25 -26.19 50.12
CA ALA A 128 6.79 -26.48 48.80
C ALA A 128 5.73 -27.11 47.88
N GLU A 129 4.93 -28.05 48.42
CA GLU A 129 3.80 -28.64 47.70
C GLU A 129 2.71 -27.61 47.40
N ILE A 130 2.41 -26.73 48.35
CA ILE A 130 1.43 -25.64 48.17
C ILE A 130 1.84 -24.73 47.01
N PHE A 131 3.11 -24.31 46.98
CA PHE A 131 3.62 -23.43 45.94
C PHE A 131 3.58 -24.11 44.56
N LYS A 132 3.97 -25.39 44.49
CA LYS A 132 3.96 -26.15 43.23
C LYS A 132 2.54 -26.26 42.66
N LEU A 133 1.55 -26.56 43.51
CA LEU A 133 0.15 -26.72 43.11
C LEU A 133 -0.47 -25.40 42.63
N LEU A 134 -0.17 -24.28 43.32
CA LEU A 134 -0.59 -22.94 42.88
C LEU A 134 0.03 -22.57 41.54
N LYS A 135 1.32 -22.84 41.38
CA LYS A 135 2.05 -22.52 40.16
C LYS A 135 1.51 -23.33 38.97
N GLU A 136 1.24 -24.61 39.15
CA GLU A 136 0.70 -25.49 38.11
C GLU A 136 -0.64 -24.97 37.56
N HIS A 137 -1.58 -24.60 38.43
CA HIS A 137 -2.87 -24.05 37.98
C HIS A 137 -2.77 -22.64 37.37
N ILE A 138 -1.79 -21.83 37.78
CA ILE A 138 -1.54 -20.53 37.16
C ILE A 138 -0.92 -20.72 35.77
N ASP A 139 0.04 -21.64 35.64
CA ASP A 139 0.68 -21.97 34.36
C ASP A 139 -0.34 -22.57 33.38
N GLU A 140 -1.25 -23.45 33.83
CA GLU A 140 -2.38 -23.95 33.03
C GLU A 140 -3.27 -22.82 32.51
N ALA A 141 -3.64 -21.86 33.38
CA ALA A 141 -4.46 -20.72 32.99
C ALA A 141 -3.74 -19.80 31.98
N LEU A 142 -2.42 -19.66 32.10
CA LEU A 142 -1.59 -18.87 31.18
C LEU A 142 -1.38 -19.58 29.84
N GLN A 143 -1.28 -20.91 29.83
CA GLN A 143 -1.04 -21.69 28.63
C GLN A 143 -2.23 -21.65 27.68
N GLU A 144 -3.46 -21.62 28.20
CA GLU A 144 -4.65 -21.38 27.38
C GLU A 144 -4.74 -19.97 26.80
N LEU A 145 -4.14 -18.97 27.47
CA LEU A 145 -4.01 -17.63 26.88
C LEU A 145 -3.04 -17.63 25.70
N SER A 146 -2.07 -18.56 25.68
CA SER A 146 -1.07 -18.66 24.62
C SER A 146 -1.56 -19.37 23.35
N ASP A 147 -2.71 -20.07 23.41
CA ASP A 147 -3.39 -20.67 22.25
C ASP A 147 -4.16 -19.63 21.41
N PHE A 148 -3.56 -18.46 21.23
CA PHE A 148 -4.07 -17.36 20.42
C PHE A 148 -4.41 -17.81 18.99
N ASN A 149 -3.62 -18.71 18.40
CA ASN A 149 -3.85 -19.20 17.03
C ASN A 149 -5.08 -20.10 16.88
N ALA A 150 -5.51 -20.80 17.93
CA ALA A 150 -6.71 -21.65 17.86
C ALA A 150 -7.99 -20.82 17.89
N ALA A 151 -8.03 -19.76 18.72
CA ALA A 151 -9.17 -18.86 18.86
C ALA A 151 -9.48 -18.07 17.57
N PHE A 152 -8.45 -17.67 16.81
CA PHE A 152 -8.63 -17.00 15.52
C PHE A 152 -8.96 -17.97 14.37
N GLY A 153 -8.63 -19.27 14.50
CA GLY A 153 -8.86 -20.27 13.45
C GLY A 153 -10.29 -20.78 13.35
N GLU A 154 -11.08 -20.70 14.44
CA GLU A 154 -12.47 -21.15 14.46
C GLU A 154 -13.47 -20.04 14.10
N GLY A 155 -13.18 -18.76 14.41
CA GLY A 155 -14.06 -17.63 14.07
C GLY A 155 -14.14 -17.31 12.58
N ALA A 156 -13.18 -17.74 11.76
CA ALA A 156 -13.17 -17.49 10.32
C ALA A 156 -14.13 -18.40 9.52
N LYS A 157 -14.80 -19.38 10.14
CA LYS A 157 -15.67 -20.33 9.44
C LYS A 157 -17.16 -19.98 9.51
N ASP A 158 -17.59 -19.10 10.40
CA ASP A 158 -19.02 -18.84 10.61
C ASP A 158 -19.57 -17.69 9.75
N ASP A 159 -18.72 -16.87 9.13
CA ASP A 159 -19.16 -15.72 8.32
C ASP A 159 -19.34 -16.01 6.81
N GLU A 160 -18.99 -17.21 6.33
CA GLU A 160 -19.22 -17.60 4.92
C GLU A 160 -20.63 -18.19 4.65
N ALA A 161 -21.50 -18.30 5.66
CA ALA A 161 -22.79 -18.99 5.54
C ALA A 161 -24.04 -18.09 5.50
N SER A 162 -23.92 -16.76 5.41
CA SER A 162 -25.07 -15.84 5.39
C SER A 162 -25.01 -14.77 4.30
N ASP A 163 -24.88 -15.18 3.04
CA ASP A 163 -25.49 -14.43 1.93
C ASP A 163 -25.92 -15.41 0.83
N GLY A 164 -27.20 -15.80 0.88
CA GLY A 164 -27.87 -16.69 -0.07
C GLY A 164 -29.34 -16.34 -0.17
#